data_AF-A0A8S9RN79-F1
#
_entry.id   AF-A0A8S9RN79-F1
#
_cell.length_a   1.000
_cell.length_b   1.000
_cell.length_c   1.000
_cell.angle_alpha   90.00
_cell.angle_beta   90.00
_cell.angle_gamma   90.00
#
_symmetry.space_group_name_H-M   'P 1'
#
loop_
_entity.id
_entity.type
_entity.pdbx_description
1 polymer ?
#
loop_
_entity_poly.entity_id
_entity_poly.type
_entity_poly.pdbx_seq_one_letter_code
_entity_poly.pdbx_strand_id
1 'polypeptide(L)'
;MRKLNTAANILEVMGAPLTGSDLRAYVMSGGGITLKKFKPTIRSKRCFLLFPVQGAERKGLVSVEVKKKKGQYDMKLLAVDIPMASGPDQRLFLIGDEEEYRVGGGLISELRDPVVKAMAAAKEFDNLDRIEDEEDEERELLEAERKQREETEKLEKDSS
;
A
#
# COMPACT_ATOMS: atom_id res chain seq x y z
N MET A 1 -5.76 -10.57 -0.62
CA MET A 1 -7.02 -9.91 -0.24
C MET A 1 -8.05 -10.84 0.37
N ARG A 2 -8.67 -11.80 -0.33
CA ARG A 2 -9.74 -12.67 0.26
C ARG A 2 -9.35 -13.31 1.60
N LYS A 3 -8.14 -13.88 1.70
CA LYS A 3 -7.62 -14.45 2.96
C LYS A 3 -7.47 -13.41 4.10
N LEU A 4 -7.06 -12.18 3.78
CA LEU A 4 -6.91 -11.10 4.77
C LEU A 4 -8.29 -10.62 5.26
N ASN A 5 -9.23 -10.43 4.34
CA ASN A 5 -10.62 -10.02 4.63
C ASN A 5 -11.48 -11.10 5.31
N THR A 6 -10.91 -12.25 5.63
CA THR A 6 -11.57 -13.33 6.38
C THR A 6 -10.82 -13.68 7.67
N ALA A 7 -9.68 -13.01 7.94
CA ALA A 7 -8.85 -13.28 9.10
C ALA A 7 -9.26 -12.36 10.26
N ALA A 8 -10.01 -12.91 11.23
CA ALA A 8 -10.56 -12.14 12.36
C ALA A 8 -9.48 -11.37 13.14
N ASN A 9 -8.33 -12.00 13.41
CA ASN A 9 -7.21 -11.39 14.13
C ASN A 9 -6.62 -10.16 13.42
N ILE A 10 -6.66 -10.11 12.09
CA ILE A 10 -6.18 -8.95 11.33
C ILE A 10 -7.27 -7.87 11.30
N LEU A 11 -8.52 -8.27 11.08
CA LEU A 11 -9.66 -7.35 11.01
C LEU A 11 -9.94 -6.65 12.34
N GLU A 12 -9.72 -7.32 13.47
CA GLU A 12 -9.88 -6.73 14.80
C GLU A 12 -8.90 -5.57 15.04
N VAL A 13 -7.67 -5.69 14.54
CA VAL A 13 -6.62 -4.67 14.73
C VAL A 13 -6.72 -3.55 13.69
N MET A 14 -7.05 -3.89 12.44
CA MET A 14 -7.01 -2.94 11.33
C MET A 14 -8.37 -2.31 10.98
N GLY A 15 -9.47 -2.91 11.41
CA GLY A 15 -10.82 -2.56 10.99
C GLY A 15 -11.19 -3.15 9.63
N ALA A 16 -12.41 -3.65 9.50
CA ALA A 16 -12.96 -4.17 8.25
C ALA A 16 -13.68 -3.07 7.43
N PRO A 17 -13.74 -3.18 6.09
CA PRO A 17 -13.00 -4.12 5.24
C PRO A 17 -11.57 -3.64 4.99
N LEU A 18 -10.69 -4.59 4.66
CA LEU A 18 -9.34 -4.29 4.16
C LEU A 18 -9.37 -4.03 2.66
N THR A 19 -8.87 -2.87 2.25
CA THR A 19 -8.64 -2.47 0.86
C THR A 19 -7.14 -2.46 0.56
N GLY A 20 -6.77 -2.93 -0.63
CA GLY A 20 -5.38 -2.90 -1.09
C GLY A 20 -5.09 -1.58 -1.80
N SER A 21 -3.81 -1.19 -1.84
CA SER A 21 -3.32 -0.10 -2.70
C SER A 21 -2.88 -0.62 -4.08
N ASP A 22 -2.73 0.31 -5.03
CA ASP A 22 -2.11 0.07 -6.33
C ASP A 22 -0.59 -0.09 -6.25
N LEU A 23 0.04 0.45 -5.20
CA LEU A 23 1.45 0.27 -4.95
C LEU A 23 1.76 -1.21 -4.64
N ARG A 24 2.64 -1.82 -5.43
CA ARG A 24 3.12 -3.19 -5.21
C ARG A 24 4.59 -3.29 -5.56
N ALA A 25 5.37 -3.87 -4.64
CA ALA A 25 6.74 -4.25 -4.91
C ALA A 25 6.82 -5.77 -5.00
N TYR A 26 7.52 -6.29 -6.01
CA TYR A 26 7.75 -7.73 -6.09
C TYR A 26 9.14 -8.07 -6.59
N VAL A 27 9.66 -9.19 -6.11
CA VAL A 27 10.89 -9.80 -6.59
C VAL A 27 10.63 -11.27 -6.86
N MET A 28 11.05 -11.73 -8.04
CA MET A 28 11.03 -13.15 -8.37
C MET A 28 12.43 -13.74 -8.24
N SER A 29 12.54 -14.88 -7.56
CA SER A 29 13.80 -15.64 -7.55
C SER A 29 14.09 -16.17 -8.96
N GLY A 30 15.35 -16.12 -9.39
CA GLY A 30 15.82 -16.82 -10.59
C GLY A 30 15.53 -18.33 -10.50
N GLY A 31 14.52 -18.79 -11.24
CA GLY A 31 14.30 -20.21 -11.51
C GLY A 31 15.22 -20.65 -12.65
N GLY A 32 15.59 -21.92 -12.69
CA GLY A 32 16.52 -22.42 -13.69
C GLY A 32 16.89 -23.89 -13.51
N ILE A 33 17.68 -24.40 -14.45
CA ILE A 33 18.27 -25.73 -14.37
C ILE A 33 19.42 -25.66 -13.36
N THR A 34 19.36 -26.49 -12.34
CA THR A 34 20.41 -26.64 -11.32
C THR A 34 20.85 -28.09 -11.29
N LEU A 35 22.11 -28.39 -10.94
CA LEU A 35 22.50 -29.78 -10.63
C LEU A 35 22.36 -30.03 -9.14
N LYS A 36 21.54 -31.02 -8.76
CA LYS A 36 21.48 -31.55 -7.39
C LYS A 36 21.94 -33.00 -7.42
N LYS A 37 23.07 -33.31 -6.76
CA LYS A 37 23.69 -34.65 -6.77
C LYS A 37 23.87 -35.21 -8.20
N PHE A 38 24.46 -34.41 -9.09
CA PHE A 38 24.66 -34.74 -10.52
C PHE A 38 23.37 -35.02 -11.33
N LYS A 39 22.18 -34.70 -10.80
CA LYS A 39 20.92 -34.78 -11.54
C LYS A 39 20.40 -33.38 -11.88
N PRO A 40 20.09 -33.09 -13.16
CA PRO A 40 19.48 -31.82 -13.55
C PRO A 40 18.11 -31.69 -12.88
N THR A 41 17.95 -30.64 -12.09
CA THR A 41 16.74 -30.34 -11.33
C THR A 41 16.29 -28.93 -11.68
N ILE A 42 15.03 -28.79 -12.09
CA ILE A 42 14.43 -27.49 -12.36
C ILE A 42 14.04 -26.87 -11.02
N ARG A 43 14.67 -25.75 -10.66
CA ARG A 43 14.29 -24.98 -9.47
C ARG A 43 13.04 -24.15 -9.78
N SER A 44 11.97 -24.38 -9.03
CA SER A 44 10.78 -23.57 -9.14
C SER A 44 11.00 -22.14 -8.66
N LYS A 45 10.42 -21.17 -9.38
CA LYS A 45 10.45 -19.75 -9.02
C LYS A 45 9.66 -19.49 -7.72
N ARG A 46 10.22 -18.63 -6.87
CA ARG A 46 9.53 -17.97 -5.76
C ARG A 46 9.23 -16.53 -6.18
N CYS A 47 8.14 -15.99 -5.66
CA CYS A 47 7.80 -14.57 -5.78
C CYS A 47 7.58 -14.04 -4.37
N PHE A 48 8.28 -12.95 -4.06
CA PHE A 48 8.09 -12.14 -2.88
C PHE A 48 7.30 -10.92 -3.32
N LEU A 49 6.17 -10.65 -2.70
CA LEU A 49 5.27 -9.56 -3.04
C LEU A 49 4.94 -8.78 -1.76
N LEU A 50 5.16 -7.48 -1.81
CA LEU A 50 4.82 -6.54 -0.75
C LEU A 50 3.83 -5.52 -1.29
N PHE A 51 2.80 -5.19 -0.51
CA PHE A 51 1.86 -4.14 -0.88
C PHE A 51 1.17 -3.54 0.34
N PRO A 52 0.88 -2.22 0.33
CA PRO A 52 0.11 -1.58 1.38
C PRO A 52 -1.33 -2.09 1.42
N VAL A 53 -1.87 -2.17 2.63
CA VAL A 53 -3.28 -2.46 2.88
C VAL A 53 -3.84 -1.46 3.89
N GLN A 54 -5.09 -1.06 3.71
CA GLN A 54 -5.80 -0.12 4.57
C GLN A 54 -7.06 -0.77 5.11
N GLY A 55 -7.25 -0.75 6.42
CA GLY A 55 -8.53 -0.98 7.07
C GLY A 55 -9.16 0.33 7.52
N ALA A 56 -10.33 0.23 8.14
CA ALA A 56 -11.06 1.40 8.66
C ALA A 56 -10.29 2.13 9.78
N GLU A 57 -9.53 1.39 10.59
CA GLU A 57 -8.82 1.93 11.75
C GLU A 57 -7.34 2.17 11.47
N ARG A 58 -6.69 1.29 10.69
CA ARG A 58 -5.23 1.32 10.50
C ARG A 58 -4.79 0.94 9.09
N LYS A 59 -3.65 1.49 8.69
CA LYS A 59 -2.88 1.05 7.52
C LYS A 59 -1.85 -0.01 7.95
N GLY A 60 -1.41 -0.82 7.01
CA GLY A 60 -0.37 -1.82 7.22
C GLY A 60 0.29 -2.22 5.91
N LEU A 61 1.31 -3.07 6.01
CA LEU A 61 2.07 -3.58 4.89
C LEU A 61 1.96 -5.10 4.84
N VAL A 62 1.44 -5.62 3.74
CA VAL A 62 1.34 -7.07 3.52
C VAL A 62 2.63 -7.57 2.91
N SER A 63 3.14 -8.68 3.45
CA SER A 63 4.27 -9.42 2.91
C SER A 63 3.83 -10.83 2.54
N VAL A 64 4.12 -11.23 1.29
CA VAL A 64 3.70 -12.52 0.73
C VAL A 64 4.90 -13.22 0.12
N GLU A 65 5.07 -14.50 0.46
CA GLU A 65 5.94 -15.40 -0.29
C GLU A 65 5.11 -16.49 -0.95
N VAL A 66 5.26 -16.66 -2.26
CA VAL A 66 4.66 -17.78 -2.99
C VAL A 66 5.71 -18.56 -3.78
N LYS A 67 5.57 -19.88 -3.82
CA LYS A 67 6.41 -20.76 -4.63
C LYS A 67 5.55 -21.47 -5.68
N LYS A 68 5.95 -21.40 -6.94
CA LYS A 68 5.26 -22.15 -8.00
C LYS A 68 5.55 -23.65 -7.84
N LYS A 69 4.53 -24.50 -7.82
CA LYS A 69 4.65 -25.97 -7.77
C LYS A 69 3.63 -26.59 -8.72
N LYS A 70 4.09 -27.32 -9.74
CA LYS A 70 3.24 -28.05 -10.70
C LYS A 70 2.05 -27.23 -11.25
N GLY A 71 2.30 -25.96 -11.59
CA GLY A 71 1.26 -25.05 -12.12
C GLY A 71 0.44 -24.31 -11.06
N GLN A 72 0.56 -24.66 -9.78
CA GLN A 72 -0.11 -23.99 -8.67
C GLN A 72 0.84 -23.07 -7.90
N TYR A 73 0.30 -22.12 -7.14
CA TYR A 73 1.04 -21.26 -6.23
C TYR A 73 0.86 -21.74 -4.79
N ASP A 74 1.94 -22.21 -4.21
CA ASP A 74 2.03 -22.63 -2.81
C ASP A 74 2.48 -21.42 -1.98
N MET A 75 1.55 -20.84 -1.22
CA MET A 75 1.81 -19.69 -0.35
C MET A 75 2.59 -20.13 0.87
N LYS A 76 3.80 -19.59 1.01
CA LYS A 76 4.73 -19.90 2.10
C LYS A 76 4.64 -18.90 3.24
N LEU A 77 4.35 -17.66 2.92
CA LEU A 77 4.21 -16.59 3.89
C LEU A 77 3.02 -15.72 3.50
N LEU A 78 2.23 -15.33 4.49
CA LEU A 78 1.28 -14.24 4.42
C LEU A 78 1.27 -13.54 5.77
N ALA A 79 1.92 -12.39 5.84
CA ALA A 79 2.06 -11.59 7.05
C ALA A 79 1.59 -10.15 6.80
N VAL A 80 1.18 -9.47 7.87
CA VAL A 80 0.83 -8.05 7.85
C VAL A 80 1.60 -7.34 8.95
N ASP A 81 2.37 -6.34 8.56
CA ASP A 81 3.04 -5.41 9.47
C ASP A 81 2.13 -4.21 9.70
N ILE A 82 1.78 -3.94 10.95
CA ILE A 82 0.92 -2.84 11.36
C ILE A 82 1.77 -1.85 12.16
N PRO A 83 2.05 -0.65 11.63
CA PRO A 83 2.78 0.36 12.38
C PRO A 83 1.98 0.79 13.61
N MET A 84 2.65 0.77 14.76
CA MET A 84 2.04 1.12 16.04
C MET A 84 2.36 2.58 16.38
N ALA A 85 1.41 3.31 16.97
CA ALA A 85 1.63 4.71 17.38
C ALA A 85 2.73 4.84 18.46
N SER A 86 2.89 3.80 19.29
CA SER A 86 3.94 3.71 20.29
C SER A 86 4.45 2.28 20.38
N GLY A 87 5.77 2.10 20.43
CA GLY A 87 6.40 0.78 20.48
C GLY A 87 6.74 0.22 19.09
N PRO A 88 7.22 -1.03 19.03
CA PRO A 88 7.56 -1.67 17.76
C PRO A 88 6.31 -1.99 16.94
N ASP A 89 6.48 -2.03 15.62
CA ASP A 89 5.43 -2.46 14.71
C ASP A 89 4.95 -3.88 15.05
N GLN A 90 3.64 -4.09 14.96
CA GLN A 90 3.04 -5.39 15.22
C GLN A 90 3.00 -6.21 13.94
N ARG A 91 3.64 -7.37 13.93
CA ARG A 91 3.58 -8.33 12.82
C ARG A 91 2.60 -9.45 13.13
N LEU A 92 1.60 -9.61 12.25
CA LEU A 92 0.62 -10.69 12.32
C LEU A 92 0.84 -11.68 11.19
N PHE A 93 1.03 -12.95 11.52
CA PHE A 93 1.16 -14.04 10.55
C PHE A 93 -0.18 -14.74 10.36
N LEU A 94 -0.63 -14.84 9.10
CA LEU A 94 -1.75 -15.70 8.72
C LEU A 94 -1.27 -17.04 8.16
N ILE A 95 -0.12 -17.05 7.49
CA ILE A 95 0.56 -18.24 6.97
C ILE A 95 2.07 -18.06 7.16
N GLY A 96 2.74 -19.11 7.61
CA GLY A 96 4.17 -19.09 7.94
C GLY A 96 4.45 -18.42 9.28
N ASP A 97 5.72 -18.13 9.52
CA ASP A 97 6.19 -17.50 10.75
C ASP A 97 7.37 -16.53 10.50
N GLU A 98 8.04 -16.12 11.57
CA GLU A 98 9.20 -15.22 11.53
C GLU A 98 10.42 -15.85 10.86
N GLU A 99 10.59 -17.18 10.89
CA GLU A 99 11.67 -17.85 10.14
C GLU A 99 11.37 -17.77 8.64
N GLU A 100 10.13 -18.03 8.22
CA GLU A 100 9.72 -17.84 6.83
C GLU A 100 9.84 -16.39 6.37
N TYR A 101 9.54 -15.43 7.24
CA TYR A 101 9.68 -14.00 6.94
C TYR A 101 11.13 -13.61 6.59
N ARG A 102 12.12 -14.26 7.22
CA ARG A 102 13.55 -13.99 7.02
C ARG A 102 14.15 -14.75 5.83
N VAL A 103 13.39 -15.63 5.18
CA VAL A 103 13.85 -16.40 4.00
C VAL A 103 14.30 -15.46 2.88
N GLY A 104 15.32 -15.91 2.13
CA GLY A 104 15.89 -15.11 1.03
C GLY A 104 16.87 -14.04 1.51
N GLY A 105 17.42 -14.19 2.71
CA GLY A 105 18.40 -13.26 3.28
C GLY A 105 17.76 -11.98 3.81
N GLY A 106 16.48 -12.03 4.22
CA GLY A 106 15.76 -10.83 4.65
C GLY A 106 15.31 -9.93 3.51
N LEU A 107 15.21 -10.45 2.27
CA LEU A 107 14.76 -9.68 1.10
C LEU A 107 13.45 -8.90 1.33
N ILE A 108 12.51 -9.47 2.10
CA ILE A 108 11.27 -8.78 2.45
C ILE A 108 11.57 -7.54 3.30
N SER A 109 12.48 -7.64 4.26
CA SER A 109 12.94 -6.49 5.06
C SER A 109 13.60 -5.42 4.19
N GLU A 110 14.41 -5.80 3.20
CA GLU A 110 15.03 -4.85 2.26
C GLU A 110 14.00 -4.10 1.39
N LEU A 111 12.92 -4.79 1.00
CA LEU A 111 11.84 -4.19 0.20
C LEU A 111 10.87 -3.34 1.04
N ARG A 112 10.87 -3.51 2.36
CA ARG A 112 9.95 -2.82 3.27
C ARG A 112 10.16 -1.32 3.25
N ASP A 113 11.39 -0.87 3.49
CA ASP A 113 11.68 0.56 3.68
C ASP A 113 11.34 1.41 2.45
N PRO A 114 11.69 1.02 1.21
CA PRO A 114 11.26 1.75 0.02
C PRO A 114 9.73 1.83 -0.12
N VAL A 115 9.02 0.75 0.19
CA VAL A 115 7.55 0.72 0.09
C VAL A 115 6.91 1.61 1.15
N VAL A 116 7.40 1.57 2.38
CA VAL A 116 6.91 2.45 3.47
C VAL A 116 7.16 3.92 3.13
N LYS A 117 8.34 4.26 2.58
CA LYS A 117 8.62 5.62 2.11
C LYS A 117 7.67 6.05 1.00
N ALA A 118 7.42 5.19 0.02
CA ALA A 118 6.47 5.46 -1.06
C ALA A 118 5.04 5.65 -0.54
N MET A 119 4.62 4.89 0.49
CA MET A 119 3.33 5.09 1.17
C MET A 119 3.24 6.45 1.87
N ALA A 120 4.32 6.89 2.52
CA ALA A 120 4.36 8.18 3.19
C ALA A 120 4.28 9.34 2.19
N ALA A 121 5.02 9.24 1.08
CA ALA A 121 4.97 10.23 0.00
C ALA A 121 3.58 10.33 -0.64
N ALA A 122 2.90 9.20 -0.89
CA ALA A 122 1.53 9.22 -1.41
C ALA A 122 0.57 10.01 -0.50
N LYS A 123 0.70 9.86 0.82
CA LYS A 123 -0.11 10.63 1.79
C LYS A 123 0.23 12.12 1.77
N GLU A 124 1.48 12.49 1.52
CA GLU A 124 1.89 13.88 1.41
C GLU A 124 1.29 14.54 0.17
N PHE A 125 1.27 13.85 -0.97
CA PHE A 125 0.58 14.31 -2.18
C PHE A 125 -0.92 14.47 -1.94
N ASP A 126 -1.60 13.48 -1.36
CA ASP A 126 -3.04 13.58 -1.04
C ASP A 126 -3.37 14.80 -0.15
N ASN A 127 -2.45 15.22 0.72
CA ASN A 127 -2.64 16.39 1.57
C ASN A 127 -2.40 17.70 0.81
N LEU A 128 -1.41 17.73 -0.08
CA LEU A 128 -1.12 18.90 -0.91
C LEU A 128 -2.28 19.16 -1.88
N ASP A 129 -2.79 18.12 -2.54
CA ASP A 129 -3.94 18.22 -3.44
C ASP A 129 -5.15 18.87 -2.74
N ARG A 130 -5.42 18.48 -1.48
CA ARG A 130 -6.51 19.09 -0.69
C ARG A 130 -6.30 20.57 -0.38
N ILE A 131 -5.06 20.98 -0.12
CA ILE A 131 -4.73 22.37 0.15
C ILE A 131 -4.89 23.18 -1.14
N GLU A 132 -4.41 22.66 -2.26
CA GLU A 132 -4.55 23.29 -3.57
C GLU A 132 -6.02 23.44 -3.96
N ASP A 133 -6.85 22.40 -3.75
CA ASP A 133 -8.30 22.44 -3.98
C ASP A 133 -8.98 23.54 -3.11
N GLU A 134 -8.64 23.62 -1.82
CA GLU A 134 -9.18 24.65 -0.91
C GLU A 134 -8.76 26.07 -1.32
N GLU A 135 -7.49 26.26 -1.73
CA GLU A 135 -7.00 27.57 -2.23
C GLU A 135 -7.69 27.98 -3.53
N ASP A 136 -7.93 27.04 -4.45
CA ASP A 136 -8.59 27.31 -5.72
C ASP A 136 -10.08 27.64 -5.50
N GLU A 137 -10.77 26.96 -4.59
CA GLU A 137 -12.12 27.32 -4.16
C GLU A 137 -12.19 28.75 -3.59
N GLU A 138 -11.25 29.14 -2.72
CA GLU A 138 -11.17 30.51 -2.20
C GLU A 138 -10.92 31.55 -3.30
N ARG A 139 -10.01 31.24 -4.24
CA ARG A 139 -9.73 32.12 -5.38
C ARG A 139 -10.96 32.32 -6.26
N GLU A 140 -11.69 31.25 -6.57
CA GLU A 140 -12.91 31.32 -7.37
C GLU A 140 -14.01 32.15 -6.68
N LEU A 141 -14.18 32.01 -5.37
CA LEU A 141 -15.12 32.81 -4.58
C LEU A 141 -14.79 34.30 -4.62
N LEU A 142 -13.52 34.66 -4.43
CA LEU A 142 -13.07 36.06 -4.48
C LEU A 142 -13.25 36.67 -5.89
N GLU A 143 -12.98 35.90 -6.94
CA GLU A 143 -13.23 36.36 -8.31
C GLU A 143 -14.72 36.54 -8.61
N ALA A 144 -15.58 35.64 -8.12
CA ALA A 144 -17.02 35.74 -8.26
C ALA A 144 -17.55 36.98 -7.52
N GLU A 145 -17.10 37.24 -6.29
CA GLU A 145 -17.46 38.44 -5.53
C GLU A 145 -17.01 39.73 -6.26
N ARG A 146 -15.78 39.73 -6.79
CA ARG A 146 -15.27 40.88 -7.55
C ARG A 146 -16.12 41.14 -8.81
N LYS A 147 -16.44 40.10 -9.58
CA LYS A 147 -17.30 40.20 -10.77
C LYS A 147 -18.68 40.71 -10.41
N GLN A 148 -19.28 40.18 -9.35
CA GLN A 148 -20.60 40.60 -8.89
C GLN A 148 -20.59 42.09 -8.51
N ARG A 149 -19.57 42.54 -7.76
CA ARG A 149 -19.42 43.94 -7.38
C ARG A 149 -19.28 44.86 -8.60
N GLU A 150 -18.40 44.50 -9.54
CA GLU A 150 -18.21 45.24 -10.80
C GLU A 150 -19.51 45.33 -11.62
N GLU A 151 -20.34 44.28 -11.61
CA GLU A 151 -21.63 44.25 -12.31
C GLU A 151 -22.66 45.18 -11.64
N THR A 152 -22.78 45.16 -10.30
CA THR A 152 -23.60 46.13 -9.57
C THR A 152 -23.18 47.57 -9.80
N GLU A 153 -21.87 47.87 -9.77
CA GLU A 153 -21.36 49.23 -10.00
C GLU A 153 -21.64 49.74 -11.43
N LYS A 154 -21.69 48.86 -12.43
CA LYS A 154 -22.10 49.22 -13.80
C LYS A 154 -23.60 49.53 -13.87
N LEU A 155 -24.44 48.69 -13.27
CA LEU A 155 -25.90 48.90 -13.26
C LEU A 155 -26.29 50.20 -12.53
N GLU A 156 -25.60 50.56 -11.45
CA GLU A 156 -25.82 51.83 -10.73
C GLU A 156 -25.43 53.06 -11.55
N LYS A 157 -24.37 52.97 -12.36
CA LYS A 157 -23.94 54.06 -13.25
C LYS A 157 -24.86 54.24 -14.46
N ASP A 158 -25.41 53.16 -15.00
CA ASP A 158 -26.32 53.20 -16.15
C ASP A 158 -27.75 53.63 -15.77
N SER A 159 -28.09 53.68 -14.48
CA SER A 159 -29.40 54.08 -13.95
C SER A 159 -29.46 55.52 -13.39
N SER A 160 -28.34 56.27 -13.46
CA SER A 160 -28.24 57.71 -13.11
C SER A 160 -28.15 58.58 -14.36
#